data_AF-A0A5M9ZTN0-F1
#
_entry.id   AF-A0A5M9ZTN0-F1
#
_cell.length_a   1.000
_cell.length_b   1.000
_cell.length_c   1.000
_cell.angle_alpha   90.00
_cell.angle_beta   90.00
_cell.angle_gamma   90.00
#
_symmetry.space_group_name_H-M   'P 1'
#
loop_
_entity.id
_entity.type
_entity.pdbx_description
1 polymer ?
#
loop_
_entity_poly.entity_id
_entity_poly.type
_entity_poly.pdbx_seq_one_letter_code
_entity_poly.pdbx_strand_id
1 'polypeptide(L)'
;MRPLNEFGKFGELEKFGELGTEVVGYIIAYWECCSDGHNYLAINHAGQTTRDMAHQYMTERYEDYLADIDSEYYDGYRALLISQSPTPVPADATPLEQAMAAFDAMFAYLWPEG
;
A
#
# COMPACT_ATOMS: atom_id res chain seq x y z
N MET A 1 29.92 -25.53 8.66
CA MET A 1 28.92 -24.47 8.89
C MET A 1 28.84 -23.63 7.63
N ARG A 2 27.72 -23.68 6.91
CA ARG A 2 27.44 -22.69 5.85
C ARG A 2 26.66 -21.52 6.47
N PRO A 3 26.87 -20.28 6.03
CA PRO A 3 26.13 -19.15 6.55
C PRO A 3 24.66 -19.30 6.16
N LEU A 4 23.76 -18.97 7.10
CA LEU A 4 22.33 -18.88 6.86
C LEU A 4 22.11 -17.78 5.83
N ASN A 5 21.64 -18.24 4.66
CA ASN A 5 21.28 -17.45 3.50
C ASN A 5 20.47 -16.20 3.87
N GLU A 6 20.84 -15.09 3.23
CA GLU A 6 20.21 -13.76 3.23
C GLU A 6 18.76 -13.75 2.67
N PHE A 7 18.16 -14.93 2.49
CA PHE A 7 16.83 -15.16 1.94
C PHE A 7 15.73 -15.35 3.00
N GLY A 8 16.08 -15.34 4.30
CA GLY A 8 15.11 -15.44 5.39
C GLY A 8 14.09 -14.29 5.46
N LYS A 9 14.29 -13.22 4.68
CA LYS A 9 13.38 -12.07 4.59
C LYS A 9 12.22 -12.22 3.61
N PHE A 10 12.27 -13.17 2.66
CA PHE A 10 11.17 -13.35 1.70
C PHE A 10 9.94 -14.01 2.32
N GLY A 11 10.10 -14.88 3.33
CA GLY A 11 8.97 -15.50 4.03
C GLY A 11 8.16 -14.54 4.92
N GLU A 12 8.71 -13.35 5.24
CA GLU A 12 7.95 -12.33 5.97
C GLU A 12 7.03 -11.51 5.06
N LEU A 13 7.28 -11.46 3.74
CA LEU A 13 6.41 -10.79 2.77
C LEU A 13 5.27 -11.69 2.30
N GLU A 14 5.49 -13.01 2.23
CA GLU A 14 4.43 -13.98 1.90
C GLU A 14 3.19 -13.86 2.81
N LYS A 15 3.39 -13.45 4.07
CA LYS A 15 2.28 -13.28 5.04
C LYS A 15 1.35 -12.11 4.70
N PHE A 16 1.79 -11.18 3.86
CA PHE A 16 1.06 -9.96 3.53
C PHE A 16 0.31 -10.04 2.20
N GLY A 17 0.47 -11.14 1.46
CA GLY A 17 -0.16 -11.33 0.15
C GLY A 17 0.27 -10.27 -0.88
N GLU A 18 -0.53 -10.14 -1.92
CA GLU A 18 -0.30 -9.12 -2.96
C GLU A 18 -0.66 -7.73 -2.44
N LEU A 19 -1.80 -7.58 -1.76
CA LEU A 19 -2.22 -6.28 -1.21
C LEU A 19 -1.15 -5.66 -0.31
N GLY A 20 -0.55 -6.44 0.58
CA GLY A 20 0.49 -5.90 1.44
C GLY A 20 1.81 -5.68 0.72
N THR A 21 2.12 -6.45 -0.32
CA THR A 21 3.28 -6.17 -1.19
C THR A 21 3.11 -4.83 -1.91
N GLU A 22 1.92 -4.56 -2.45
CA GLU A 22 1.57 -3.28 -3.09
C GLU A 22 1.73 -2.11 -2.10
N VAL A 23 1.15 -2.22 -0.90
CA VAL A 23 1.22 -1.17 0.13
C VAL A 23 2.67 -0.92 0.59
N VAL A 24 3.48 -1.97 0.77
CA VAL A 24 4.91 -1.82 1.07
C VAL A 24 5.64 -1.11 -0.08
N GLY A 25 5.30 -1.43 -1.33
CA GLY A 25 5.82 -0.76 -2.52
C GLY A 25 5.56 0.75 -2.49
N TYR A 26 4.33 1.17 -2.19
CA TYR A 26 3.99 2.59 -2.07
C TYR A 26 4.74 3.31 -0.94
N ILE A 27 4.89 2.65 0.22
CA ILE A 27 5.66 3.19 1.34
C ILE A 27 7.13 3.40 0.94
N ILE A 28 7.74 2.42 0.27
CA ILE A 28 9.13 2.54 -0.20
C ILE A 28 9.25 3.65 -1.25
N ALA A 29 8.35 3.70 -2.23
CA ALA A 29 8.34 4.72 -3.27
C ALA A 29 8.20 6.15 -2.71
N TYR A 30 7.41 6.33 -1.65
CA TYR A 30 7.33 7.60 -0.92
C TYR A 30 8.71 8.01 -0.35
N TRP A 31 9.42 7.08 0.28
CA TRP A 31 10.74 7.33 0.85
C TRP A 31 11.81 7.62 -0.19
N GLU A 32 11.79 6.89 -1.31
CA GLU A 32 12.66 7.15 -2.45
C GLU A 32 12.43 8.54 -3.03
N CYS A 33 11.17 8.95 -3.22
CA CYS A 33 10.82 10.31 -3.63
C CYS A 33 11.39 11.36 -2.68
N CYS A 34 11.24 11.16 -1.36
CA CYS A 34 11.80 12.07 -0.36
C CYS A 34 13.34 12.13 -0.44
N SER A 35 14.00 10.97 -0.61
CA SER A 35 15.45 10.87 -0.74
C SER A 35 15.98 11.59 -1.96
N ASP A 36 15.23 11.59 -3.06
CA ASP A 36 15.59 12.28 -4.31
C ASP A 36 15.33 13.79 -4.26
N GLY A 37 14.99 14.34 -3.08
CA GLY A 37 14.70 15.77 -2.89
C GLY A 37 13.31 16.17 -3.36
N HIS A 38 12.52 15.22 -3.85
CA HIS A 38 11.09 15.38 -4.05
C HIS A 38 10.38 15.13 -2.71
N ASN A 39 10.62 16.01 -1.73
CA ASN A 39 9.85 16.04 -0.50
C ASN A 39 8.40 16.30 -0.89
N TYR A 40 7.65 15.22 -1.09
CA TYR A 40 6.41 15.24 -1.84
C TYR A 40 5.45 16.27 -1.27
N LEU A 41 5.53 16.59 0.04
CA LEU A 41 4.49 17.37 0.69
C LEU A 41 4.93 18.24 1.89
N ALA A 42 6.21 18.31 2.25
CA ALA A 42 6.62 18.92 3.53
C ALA A 42 6.18 20.40 3.71
N ILE A 43 6.04 21.18 2.62
CA ILE A 43 5.58 22.58 2.67
C ILE A 43 4.05 22.69 2.60
N ASN A 44 3.38 21.76 1.92
CA ASN A 44 1.92 21.79 1.71
C ASN A 44 1.14 21.08 2.83
N HIS A 45 1.82 20.37 3.73
CA HIS A 45 1.24 19.49 4.74
C HIS A 45 1.73 19.80 6.15
N ALA A 46 1.69 21.09 6.51
CA ALA A 46 2.12 21.55 7.83
C ALA A 46 1.35 20.85 8.95
N GLY A 47 2.07 20.21 9.87
CA GLY A 47 1.50 19.49 11.01
C GLY A 47 1.15 18.02 10.75
N GLN A 48 1.33 17.52 9.53
CA GLN A 48 1.18 16.09 9.24
C GLN A 48 2.45 15.32 9.61
N THR A 49 2.26 14.08 10.07
CA THR A 49 3.37 13.17 10.30
C THR A 49 3.88 12.58 8.98
N THR A 50 5.09 12.01 8.99
CA THR A 50 5.60 11.22 7.87
C THR A 50 4.65 10.12 7.45
N ARG A 51 3.98 9.48 8.42
CA ARG A 51 3.01 8.42 8.16
C ARG A 51 1.81 8.97 7.37
N ASP A 52 1.28 10.12 7.77
CA ASP A 52 0.15 10.76 7.08
C ASP A 52 0.52 11.15 5.65
N MET A 53 1.73 11.68 5.45
CA MET A 53 2.22 12.03 4.12
C MET A 53 2.44 10.78 3.23
N ALA A 54 2.92 9.68 3.80
CA ALA A 54 3.09 8.41 3.08
C ALA A 54 1.72 7.79 2.73
N HIS A 55 0.75 7.87 3.62
CA HIS A 55 -0.63 7.44 3.37
C HIS A 55 -1.26 8.25 2.25
N GLN A 56 -1.12 9.57 2.28
CA GLN A 56 -1.65 10.43 1.23
C GLN A 56 -0.96 10.17 -0.12
N TYR A 57 0.37 9.99 -0.15
CA TYR A 57 1.08 9.61 -1.36
C TYR A 57 0.54 8.28 -1.92
N MET A 58 0.35 7.28 -1.07
CA MET A 58 -0.25 6.01 -1.47
C MET A 58 -1.63 6.24 -2.07
N THR A 59 -2.49 7.03 -1.42
CA THR A 59 -3.84 7.35 -1.89
C THR A 59 -3.87 7.97 -3.27
N GLU A 60 -3.08 9.01 -3.49
CA GLU A 60 -3.04 9.68 -4.80
C GLU A 60 -2.50 8.77 -5.91
N ARG A 61 -1.52 7.89 -5.59
CA ARG A 61 -0.92 7.00 -6.58
C ARG A 61 -1.77 5.76 -6.87
N TYR A 62 -2.44 5.20 -5.86
CA TYR A 62 -3.23 4.01 -6.11
C TYR A 62 -4.53 4.36 -6.86
N GLU A 63 -5.10 5.57 -6.72
CA GLU A 63 -6.28 5.96 -7.50
C GLU A 63 -6.01 5.87 -9.01
N ASP A 64 -4.84 6.34 -9.44
CA ASP A 64 -4.34 6.17 -10.82
C ASP A 64 -4.14 4.68 -11.14
N TYR A 65 -3.48 3.94 -10.24
CA TYR A 65 -3.23 2.49 -10.44
C TYR A 65 -4.51 1.66 -10.54
N LEU A 66 -5.57 2.00 -9.80
CA LEU A 66 -6.86 1.30 -9.87
C LEU A 66 -7.58 1.53 -11.19
N ALA A 67 -7.35 2.67 -11.85
CA ALA A 67 -7.83 2.90 -13.21
C ALA A 67 -7.10 1.99 -14.21
N ASP A 68 -5.80 1.75 -14.01
CA ASP A 68 -4.99 0.88 -14.86
C ASP A 68 -5.28 -0.61 -14.63
N ILE A 69 -5.52 -1.04 -13.38
CA ILE A 69 -5.88 -2.43 -13.02
C ILE A 69 -7.10 -2.90 -13.79
N ASP A 70 -8.13 -2.06 -13.93
CA ASP A 70 -9.34 -2.40 -14.67
C ASP A 70 -9.10 -2.58 -16.17
N SER A 71 -7.96 -2.13 -16.69
CA SER A 71 -7.60 -2.19 -18.10
C SER A 71 -6.51 -3.20 -18.45
N GLU A 72 -5.61 -3.54 -17.52
CA GLU A 72 -4.37 -4.29 -17.82
C GLU A 72 -4.17 -5.59 -17.02
N TYR A 73 -4.70 -5.68 -15.80
CA TYR A 73 -4.41 -6.77 -14.86
C TYR A 73 -5.64 -7.68 -14.73
N TYR A 74 -5.80 -8.57 -15.72
CA TYR A 74 -6.78 -9.68 -15.87
C TYR A 74 -7.93 -9.80 -14.84
N ASP A 75 -9.12 -10.15 -15.35
CA ASP A 75 -10.36 -10.30 -14.57
C ASP A 75 -10.17 -10.91 -13.17
N GLY A 76 -10.48 -10.12 -12.14
CA GLY A 76 -10.49 -10.56 -10.75
C GLY A 76 -9.30 -10.12 -9.89
N TYR A 77 -8.28 -9.44 -10.43
CA TYR A 77 -7.17 -8.93 -9.62
C TYR A 77 -7.63 -7.99 -8.49
N ARG A 78 -8.53 -7.04 -8.79
CA ARG A 78 -9.13 -6.17 -7.76
C ARG A 78 -9.83 -6.97 -6.66
N ALA A 79 -10.56 -8.02 -7.01
CA ALA A 79 -11.25 -8.86 -6.04
C ALA A 79 -10.26 -9.65 -5.15
N LEU A 80 -9.13 -10.08 -5.71
CA LEU A 80 -8.04 -10.69 -4.94
C LEU A 80 -7.50 -9.69 -3.90
N LEU A 81 -7.19 -8.46 -4.30
CA LEU A 81 -6.69 -7.43 -3.39
C LEU A 81 -7.68 -7.16 -2.25
N ILE A 82 -8.96 -6.96 -2.56
CA ILE A 82 -10.01 -6.75 -1.55
C ILE A 82 -10.09 -7.93 -0.58
N SER A 83 -9.98 -9.17 -1.07
CA SER A 83 -10.07 -10.38 -0.23
C SER A 83 -8.91 -10.54 0.78
N GLN A 84 -7.80 -9.82 0.55
CA GLN A 84 -6.61 -9.86 1.40
C GLN A 84 -6.58 -8.74 2.44
N SER A 85 -7.63 -7.89 2.52
CA SER A 85 -7.74 -6.85 3.53
C SER A 85 -7.62 -7.44 4.95
N PRO A 86 -6.83 -6.83 5.86
CA PRO A 86 -6.70 -7.30 7.24
C PRO A 86 -7.95 -7.01 8.09
N THR A 87 -8.85 -6.15 7.59
CA THR A 87 -10.15 -5.86 8.21
C THR A 87 -11.27 -6.06 7.20
N PRO A 88 -12.51 -6.39 7.65
CA PRO A 88 -13.64 -6.52 6.75
C PRO A 88 -13.93 -5.22 5.99
N VAL A 89 -14.08 -5.34 4.67
CA VAL A 89 -14.45 -4.24 3.79
C VAL A 89 -15.99 -4.18 3.65
N PRO A 90 -16.62 -2.99 3.70
CA PRO A 90 -18.07 -2.87 3.53
C PRO A 90 -18.54 -3.37 2.17
N ALA A 91 -19.50 -4.31 2.17
CA ALA A 91 -20.01 -4.92 0.94
C ALA A 91 -20.97 -4.02 0.15
N ASP A 92 -21.50 -2.96 0.78
CA ASP A 92 -22.40 -1.97 0.20
C ASP A 92 -21.66 -0.81 -0.50
N ALA A 93 -20.34 -0.72 -0.34
CA ALA A 93 -19.49 0.24 -1.03
C ALA A 93 -19.29 -0.13 -2.51
N THR A 94 -18.99 0.84 -3.36
CA THR A 94 -18.60 0.60 -4.76
C THR A 94 -17.29 -0.21 -4.83
N PRO A 95 -17.01 -0.93 -5.93
CA PRO A 95 -15.76 -1.70 -6.05
C PRO A 95 -14.49 -0.86 -5.87
N LEU A 96 -14.52 0.42 -6.27
CA LEU A 96 -13.44 1.36 -6.06
C LEU A 96 -13.26 1.63 -4.55
N GLU A 97 -14.32 2.05 -3.87
CA GLU A 97 -14.30 2.32 -2.42
C GLU A 97 -13.90 1.07 -1.60
N GLN A 98 -14.30 -0.12 -2.05
CA GLN A 98 -13.88 -1.39 -1.42
C GLN A 98 -12.37 -1.61 -1.55
N ALA A 99 -11.80 -1.35 -2.73
CA ALA A 99 -10.37 -1.45 -2.93
C ALA A 99 -9.63 -0.41 -2.08
N MET A 100 -10.07 0.84 -2.09
CA MET A 100 -9.52 1.92 -1.26
C MET A 100 -9.47 1.52 0.22
N ALA A 101 -10.60 1.02 0.74
CA ALA A 101 -10.70 0.58 2.13
C ALA A 101 -9.74 -0.59 2.46
N ALA A 102 -9.51 -1.51 1.52
CA ALA A 102 -8.56 -2.60 1.69
C ALA A 102 -7.11 -2.07 1.78
N PHE A 103 -6.73 -1.14 0.90
CA PHE A 103 -5.42 -0.49 0.93
C PHE A 103 -5.20 0.30 2.22
N ASP A 104 -6.19 1.08 2.65
CA ASP A 104 -6.13 1.83 3.91
C ASP A 104 -5.98 0.91 5.12
N ALA A 105 -6.75 -0.18 5.16
CA ALA A 105 -6.68 -1.16 6.24
C ALA A 105 -5.31 -1.84 6.30
N MET A 106 -4.75 -2.19 5.14
CA MET A 106 -3.43 -2.79 5.05
C MET A 106 -2.32 -1.79 5.42
N PHE A 107 -2.43 -0.53 5.00
CA PHE A 107 -1.50 0.52 5.41
C PHE A 107 -1.52 0.71 6.93
N ALA A 108 -2.70 0.79 7.55
CA ALA A 108 -2.82 0.91 9.00
C ALA A 108 -2.29 -0.32 9.75
N TYR A 109 -2.46 -1.51 9.19
CA TYR A 109 -1.93 -2.76 9.75
C TYR A 109 -0.40 -2.80 9.73
N LEU A 110 0.21 -2.41 8.61
CA LEU A 110 1.67 -2.42 8.41
C LEU A 110 2.36 -1.26 9.11
N TRP A 111 1.69 -0.10 9.19
CA TRP A 111 2.20 1.12 9.77
C TRP A 111 1.15 1.75 10.71
N PRO A 112 0.99 1.22 11.93
CA PRO A 112 0.01 1.75 12.88
C PRO A 112 0.39 3.16 13.38
N GLU A 113 -0.60 3.93 13.82
CA GLU A 113 -0.37 5.14 14.59
C GLU A 113 0.26 4.76 15.94
N GLY A 114 1.39 5.41 16.28
CA GLY A 114 2.15 5.17 17.50
C GLY A 114 1.66 6.00 18.68
#